data_AF-A0A800J5C2-F1
#
_entry.id   AF-A0A800J5C2-F1
#
_cell.length_a   1.000
_cell.length_b   1.000
_cell.length_c   1.000
_cell.angle_alpha   90.00
_cell.angle_beta   90.00
_cell.angle_gamma   90.00
#
_symmetry.space_group_name_H-M   'P 1'
#
loop_
_entity.id
_entity.type
_entity.pdbx_description
1 polymer ?
#
loop_
_entity_poly.entity_id
_entity_poly.type
_entity_poly.pdbx_seq_one_letter_code
_entity_poly.pdbx_strand_id
1 'polypeptide(L)'
;MSDLWPSTSASERTLRRAAKSYLIFYNKLTPTVYTDVLDHGVRLTLRYLSPPRQVRGGEETVWEAILDAFAERDDLAFAYPTTRLYHAPLAEAASRTEGEG
;
A
#
# COMPACT_ATOMS: atom_id res chain seq x y z
N MET A 1 -15.65 15.55 -3.51
CA MET A 1 -14.51 14.67 -3.15
C MET A 1 -13.97 14.97 -1.75
N SER A 2 -14.82 15.47 -0.83
CA SER A 2 -14.41 16.01 0.49
C SER A 2 -15.11 15.33 1.67
N ASP A 3 -15.97 14.34 1.41
CA ASP A 3 -16.93 13.82 2.40
C ASP A 3 -16.71 12.34 2.77
N LEU A 4 -15.61 11.71 2.31
CA LEU A 4 -15.32 10.29 2.58
C LEU A 4 -14.17 10.06 3.59
N TRP A 5 -13.64 11.13 4.21
CA TRP A 5 -12.62 11.03 5.25
C TRP A 5 -13.27 11.26 6.64
N PRO A 6 -12.88 10.55 7.71
CA PRO A 6 -13.34 10.86 9.06
C PRO A 6 -13.01 12.32 9.36
N SER A 7 -14.06 13.16 9.37
CA SER A 7 -14.01 14.61 9.45
C SER A 7 -12.96 15.10 10.45
N THR A 8 -11.94 15.79 9.94
CA THR A 8 -10.87 16.42 10.72
C THR A 8 -11.42 17.24 11.90
N SER A 9 -12.61 17.81 11.75
CA SER A 9 -13.24 18.73 12.71
C SER A 9 -13.73 18.07 14.02
N ALA A 10 -14.22 16.83 13.98
CA ALA A 10 -14.73 16.13 15.18
C ALA A 10 -13.57 15.56 16.01
N SER A 11 -12.54 15.08 15.33
CA SER A 11 -11.28 14.61 15.93
C SER A 11 -10.52 15.77 16.57
N GLU A 12 -10.47 16.95 15.94
CA GLU A 12 -9.81 18.15 16.48
C GLU A 12 -10.35 18.56 17.87
N ARG A 13 -11.67 18.54 18.03
CA ARG A 13 -12.33 19.00 19.27
C ARG A 13 -12.09 18.05 20.43
N THR A 14 -12.14 16.75 20.17
CA THR A 14 -11.87 15.70 21.17
C THR A 14 -10.39 15.71 21.57
N LEU A 15 -9.50 15.93 20.59
CA LEU A 15 -8.07 16.00 20.79
C LEU A 15 -7.64 17.24 21.61
N ARG A 16 -8.24 18.43 21.37
CA ARG A 16 -7.99 19.63 22.19
C ARG A 16 -8.33 19.44 23.66
N ARG A 17 -9.37 18.66 23.96
CA ARG A 17 -9.78 18.35 25.34
C ARG A 17 -8.81 17.37 26.01
N ALA A 18 -8.35 16.35 25.27
CA ALA A 18 -7.38 15.36 25.76
C ALA A 18 -5.95 15.91 25.89
N ALA A 19 -5.51 16.78 24.97
CA ALA A 19 -4.18 17.40 24.98
C ALA A 19 -3.94 18.29 26.21
N LYS A 20 -5.01 18.91 26.74
CA LYS A 20 -4.98 19.71 27.98
C LYS A 20 -4.71 18.87 29.24
N SER A 21 -5.02 17.57 29.19
CA SER A 21 -4.84 16.63 30.30
C SER A 21 -3.58 15.77 30.18
N TYR A 22 -2.99 15.63 28.99
CA TYR A 22 -1.87 14.70 28.73
C TYR A 22 -0.57 15.35 28.20
N LEU A 23 -0.48 16.67 28.01
CA LEU A 23 0.77 17.35 27.58
C LEU A 23 1.38 16.81 26.27
N ILE A 24 0.60 16.14 25.40
CA ILE A 24 1.08 15.66 24.10
C ILE A 24 0.72 16.70 23.03
N PHE A 25 1.68 17.57 22.70
CA PHE A 25 1.56 18.53 21.60
C PHE A 25 1.83 17.81 20.27
N TYR A 26 0.78 17.32 19.60
CA TYR A 26 0.89 16.77 18.24
C TYR A 26 0.98 17.92 17.21
N ASN A 27 2.21 18.26 16.78
CA ASN A 27 2.49 19.41 15.90
C ASN A 27 2.12 19.22 14.41
N LYS A 28 1.76 18.00 13.96
CA LYS A 28 1.28 17.74 12.58
C LYS A 28 0.17 16.69 12.59
N LEU A 29 -1.07 17.14 12.40
CA LEU A 29 -2.29 16.31 12.35
C LEU A 29 -2.64 15.87 10.91
N THR A 30 -1.87 16.33 9.92
CA THR A 30 -2.12 16.07 8.51
C THR A 30 -1.77 14.62 8.16
N PRO A 31 -2.71 13.84 7.58
CA PRO A 31 -2.40 12.54 6.99
C PRO A 31 -1.30 12.67 5.92
N THR A 32 -0.45 11.66 5.77
CA THR A 32 0.64 11.66 4.77
C THR A 32 0.79 10.27 4.17
N VAL A 33 1.02 10.21 2.86
CA VAL A 33 1.38 8.98 2.14
C VAL A 33 2.86 9.02 1.83
N TYR A 34 3.58 7.98 2.22
CA TYR A 34 4.96 7.74 1.82
C TYR A 34 4.99 6.75 0.65
N THR A 35 5.90 6.95 -0.28
CA THR A 35 6.03 6.14 -1.50
C THR A 35 7.45 5.61 -1.60
N ASP A 36 7.59 4.29 -1.69
CA ASP A 36 8.86 3.59 -1.92
C ASP A 36 8.75 2.68 -3.14
N VAL A 37 9.87 2.41 -3.82
CA VAL A 37 9.96 1.43 -4.90
C VAL A 37 10.54 0.13 -4.36
N LEU A 38 9.91 -1.00 -4.68
CA LEU A 38 10.33 -2.36 -4.36
C LEU A 38 10.56 -3.16 -5.66
N ASP A 39 11.14 -4.36 -5.54
CA ASP A 39 11.53 -5.22 -6.68
C ASP A 39 10.37 -5.54 -7.65
N HIS A 40 9.15 -5.57 -7.14
CA HIS A 40 7.95 -5.98 -7.90
C HIS A 40 6.83 -4.93 -7.92
N GLY A 41 7.09 -3.69 -7.46
CA GLY A 41 6.08 -2.65 -7.49
C GLY A 41 6.37 -1.44 -6.62
N VAL A 42 5.39 -0.55 -6.51
CA VAL A 42 5.44 0.65 -5.68
C VAL A 42 4.68 0.40 -4.39
N ARG A 43 5.31 0.68 -3.24
CA ARG A 43 4.69 0.59 -1.92
C ARG A 43 4.21 1.96 -1.47
N LEU A 44 2.94 2.03 -1.08
CA LEU A 44 2.34 3.21 -0.46
C LEU A 44 2.10 2.94 1.03
N THR A 45 2.60 3.81 1.89
CA THR A 45 2.42 3.72 3.35
C THR A 45 1.65 4.94 3.85
N LEU A 46 0.45 4.71 4.38
CA LEU A 46 -0.39 5.78 4.92
C LEU A 46 -0.09 6.00 6.42
N ARG A 47 0.13 7.26 6.80
CA ARG A 47 0.21 7.70 8.19
C ARG A 47 -0.91 8.69 8.49
N TYR A 48 -1.76 8.37 9.46
CA TYR A 48 -2.87 9.22 9.90
C TYR A 48 -3.10 9.11 11.41
N LEU A 49 -3.86 10.05 11.97
CA LEU A 49 -4.24 10.03 13.39
C LEU A 49 -5.62 9.39 13.55
N SER A 50 -5.76 8.47 14.50
CA SER A 50 -7.04 7.83 14.84
C SER A 50 -7.25 7.81 16.36
N PRO A 51 -8.49 7.94 16.86
CA PRO A 51 -8.80 7.71 18.27
C PRO A 51 -8.39 6.29 18.70
N PRO A 52 -7.79 6.07 19.89
CA PRO A 52 -7.26 4.76 20.30
C PRO A 52 -8.28 3.61 20.27
N ARG A 53 -9.55 3.92 20.52
CA ARG A 53 -10.64 2.93 20.54
C ARG A 53 -11.22 2.61 19.16
N GLN A 54 -10.80 3.32 18.12
CA GLN A 54 -11.34 3.21 16.76
C GLN A 54 -10.27 2.85 15.73
N VAL A 55 -9.10 2.37 16.17
CA VAL A 55 -8.00 2.01 15.26
C VAL A 55 -8.45 0.96 14.25
N ARG A 56 -9.05 -0.15 14.71
CA ARG A 56 -9.49 -1.24 13.82
C ARG A 56 -10.57 -0.82 12.83
N GLY A 57 -11.62 -0.15 13.29
CA GLY A 57 -12.70 0.30 12.41
C GLY A 57 -12.25 1.40 11.44
N GLY A 58 -11.33 2.28 11.87
CA GLY A 58 -10.73 3.28 10.99
C GLY A 58 -9.83 2.66 9.93
N GLU A 59 -9.05 1.64 10.29
CA GLU A 59 -8.21 0.89 9.36
C GLU A 59 -9.05 0.14 8.32
N GLU A 60 -10.12 -0.53 8.75
CA GLU A 60 -11.08 -1.20 7.87
C GLU A 60 -11.70 -0.23 6.87
N THR A 61 -12.25 0.89 7.34
CA THR A 61 -12.87 1.91 6.48
C THR A 61 -11.89 2.43 5.42
N VAL A 62 -10.63 2.67 5.80
CA VAL A 62 -9.60 3.14 4.87
C VAL A 62 -9.25 2.07 3.86
N TRP A 63 -9.12 0.81 4.27
CA TRP A 63 -8.82 -0.29 3.36
C TRP A 63 -9.96 -0.55 2.37
N GLU A 64 -11.21 -0.57 2.81
CA GLU A 64 -12.37 -0.75 1.93
C GLU A 64 -12.41 0.36 0.87
N ALA A 65 -12.26 1.62 1.27
CA ALA A 65 -12.24 2.73 0.33
C ALA A 65 -11.08 2.65 -0.69
N ILE A 66 -9.91 2.14 -0.28
CA ILE A 66 -8.79 1.91 -1.20
C ILE A 66 -9.13 0.78 -2.17
N LEU A 67 -9.69 -0.33 -1.69
CA LEU A 67 -10.04 -1.47 -2.54
C LEU A 67 -11.13 -1.10 -3.55
N ASP A 68 -12.16 -0.36 -3.13
CA ASP A 68 -13.22 0.14 -4.01
C ASP A 68 -12.63 1.07 -5.10
N ALA A 69 -11.77 2.01 -4.72
CA ALA A 69 -11.13 2.92 -5.67
C ALA A 69 -10.19 2.20 -6.65
N PHE A 70 -9.53 1.11 -6.24
CA PHE A 70 -8.73 0.28 -7.13
C PHE A 70 -9.60 -0.58 -8.06
N ALA A 71 -10.76 -1.05 -7.59
CA ALA A 71 -11.69 -1.83 -8.40
C ALA A 71 -12.33 -1.02 -9.54
N GLU A 72 -12.43 0.31 -9.39
CA GLU A 72 -12.87 1.23 -10.45
C GLU A 72 -11.81 1.46 -11.55
N ARG A 73 -10.60 0.92 -11.40
CA ARG A 73 -9.44 1.21 -12.25
C ARG A 73 -8.87 -0.06 -12.89
N ASP A 74 -9.13 -0.22 -14.18
CA ASP A 74 -8.61 -1.36 -14.97
C ASP A 74 -7.11 -1.26 -15.29
N ASP A 75 -6.49 -0.09 -15.08
CA ASP A 75 -5.08 0.19 -15.34
C ASP A 75 -4.16 -0.08 -14.15
N LEU A 76 -4.72 -0.47 -13.00
CA LEU A 76 -3.98 -0.75 -11.77
C LEU A 76 -4.05 -2.24 -11.42
N ALA A 77 -2.91 -2.79 -11.04
CA ALA A 77 -2.80 -4.17 -10.56
C ALA A 77 -2.04 -4.20 -9.24
N PHE A 78 -2.42 -5.11 -8.34
CA PHE A 78 -1.66 -5.37 -7.13
C PHE A 78 -0.31 -6.01 -7.48
N ALA A 79 0.73 -5.54 -6.80
CA ALA A 79 2.08 -6.08 -6.98
C ALA A 79 2.16 -7.48 -6.37
N TYR A 80 2.55 -8.45 -7.19
CA TYR A 80 2.87 -9.81 -6.76
C TYR A 80 4.34 -10.12 -7.09
N PRO A 81 5.02 -10.99 -6.32
CA PRO A 81 6.34 -11.47 -6.66
C PRO A 81 6.36 -11.99 -8.10
N THR A 82 7.16 -11.35 -8.95
CA THR A 82 7.22 -11.69 -10.36
C THR A 82 8.49 -12.47 -10.64
N THR A 83 8.34 -13.71 -11.10
CA THR A 83 9.48 -14.55 -11.50
C THR A 83 9.65 -14.51 -13.02
N ARG A 84 10.82 -14.06 -13.49
CA ARG A 84 11.16 -14.10 -14.91
C ARG A 84 11.76 -15.47 -15.24
N LEU A 85 11.06 -16.25 -16.06
CA LEU A 85 11.56 -17.51 -16.59
C LEU A 85 12.32 -17.26 -17.90
N TYR A 86 13.55 -17.77 -17.98
CA TYR A 86 14.34 -17.80 -19.21
C TYR A 86 14.33 -19.22 -19.76
N HIS A 87 13.74 -19.41 -20.93
CA HIS A 87 13.91 -20.64 -21.69
C HIS A 87 15.13 -20.49 -22.57
N ALA A 88 16.23 -21.15 -22.19
CA ALA A 88 17.31 -21.37 -23.14
C ALA A 88 16.79 -22.33 -24.21
N PRO A 89 17.03 -22.08 -25.52
CA PRO A 89 16.75 -23.08 -26.54
C PRO A 89 17.52 -24.34 -26.17
N LEU A 90 16.81 -25.48 -26.10
CA LEU A 90 17.41 -26.79 -25.91
C LEU A 90 18.54 -26.93 -26.93
N ALA A 91 19.77 -26.94 -26.45
CA ALA A 91 20.92 -27.14 -27.32
C ALA A 91 20.70 -28.45 -28.06
N GLU A 92 20.64 -28.37 -29.39
CA GLU A 92 20.73 -29.48 -30.31
C GLU A 92 22.15 -30.07 -30.21
N ALA A 93 22.49 -30.60 -29.05
CA ALA A 93 23.78 -31.16 -28.69
C ALA A 93 23.68 -32.68 -28.52
N ALA A 94 22.93 -33.33 -29.41
CA ALA A 94 22.80 -34.79 -29.42
C ALA A 94 22.74 -35.40 -30.84
N SER A 95 23.28 -34.74 -31.88
CA SER A 95 23.27 -35.35 -33.23
C SER A 95 24.45 -34.94 -34.13
N ARG A 96 25.70 -34.96 -33.62
CA ARG A 96 26.91 -35.00 -34.47
C ARG A 96 28.09 -35.70 -33.80
N THR A 97 27.97 -37.01 -33.56
CA THR A 97 29.13 -37.91 -33.56
C THR A 97 28.68 -39.35 -33.85
N GLU A 98 28.21 -39.58 -35.07
CA GLU A 98 28.27 -40.89 -35.70
C GLU A 98 28.91 -40.73 -37.08
N GLY A 99 30.05 -41.38 -37.29
CA GLY A 99 30.56 -41.76 -38.62
C GLY A 99 31.68 -40.91 -39.23
N GLU A 100 32.63 -41.63 -39.85
CA GLU A 100 33.80 -41.22 -40.65
C GLU A 100 35.10 -41.03 -39.84
N GLY A 101 36.14 -41.86 -39.97
CA GLY A 101 36.41 -43.01 -40.85
C GLY A 101 37.83 -43.50 -40.58
#